data_AF-A0A317SVT9-F1
#
_entry.id   AF-A0A317SVT9-F1
#
_cell.length_a   1.000
_cell.length_b   1.000
_cell.length_c   1.000
_cell.angle_alpha   90.00
_cell.angle_beta   90.00
_cell.angle_gamma   90.00
#
_symmetry.space_group_name_H-M   'P 1'
#
loop_
_entity.id
_entity.type
_entity.pdbx_description
1 polymer ?
#
loop_
_entity_poly.entity_id
_entity_poly.type
_entity_poly.pdbx_seq_one_letter_code
_entity_poly.pdbx_strand_id
1 'polypeptide(L)'
;MDVNTDPFITGFGQFDGIPQRVLPDNCMEYSLIIIDQASDQTVIRAELEKVKQTADKFVEEVTADYIWQRDSLQLELAKTEDVGWCLRGRTEYGDSVDDEWLIVWILRELTRNLRNLWVRVYDTDGEFLLIEAASTLPRWLNPEIADNRVWIHGLNLLIIPLTAASTLIGRTKPAAHPLTLKEAYSILTSDSRALLQRICLVEEEAFYRLGRYPRAIQEHLHYAEVLVPRTCAMVLHEIPESIAAAVEAFYLRDPVSLKSLNSMNHFPPRDMVTISVRLTKVLYAQLKSQTFEPPSRDGSKDSSNVPNANVIGMRLACGFEMLVSDNAAPQISSEARENMVGRVKHILQRKTPPTDEEISAWPRRIDGEDWLDINYEELERNLSGGNVSTPSGSSGGAEKVESGWGDKQAEATLKKM
;
A
#
# COMPACT_ATOMS: atom_id res chain seq x y z
N MET A 1 4.53 16.49 63.59
CA MET A 1 3.75 16.23 62.37
C MET A 1 4.78 15.94 61.31
N ASP A 2 5.23 14.69 61.28
CA ASP A 2 6.23 14.22 60.32
C ASP A 2 5.54 13.94 58.99
N VAL A 3 6.04 14.61 57.96
CA VAL A 3 5.53 14.52 56.60
C VAL A 3 6.07 13.23 55.99
N ASN A 4 5.12 12.33 55.75
CA ASN A 4 5.15 11.12 54.96
C ASN A 4 6.18 11.17 53.81
N THR A 5 7.36 10.56 53.99
CA THR A 5 8.26 10.23 52.89
C THR A 5 7.83 8.91 52.28
N ASP A 6 7.31 8.99 51.06
CA ASP A 6 6.96 7.85 50.22
C ASP A 6 8.20 6.97 49.95
N PRO A 7 8.18 5.68 50.34
CA PRO A 7 9.32 4.78 50.19
C PRO A 7 9.52 4.22 48.77
N PHE A 8 8.74 4.66 47.76
CA PHE A 8 8.83 4.12 46.39
C PHE A 8 9.70 4.91 45.40
N ILE A 9 10.41 5.97 45.81
CA ILE A 9 11.41 6.60 44.93
C ILE A 9 12.68 5.76 44.91
N THR A 10 12.65 4.70 44.12
CA THR A 10 13.86 3.99 43.68
C THR A 10 14.25 4.51 42.30
N GLY A 11 15.52 4.90 42.18
CA GLY A 11 16.11 5.50 40.99
C GLY A 11 16.17 4.56 39.79
N PHE A 12 15.05 4.44 39.09
CA PHE A 12 15.03 4.08 37.69
C PHE A 12 14.74 5.35 36.91
N GLY A 13 15.65 5.71 36.00
CA GLY A 13 15.39 6.76 35.02
C GLY A 13 14.04 6.50 34.37
N GLN A 14 13.33 7.58 34.06
CA GLN A 14 12.08 7.55 33.33
C GLN A 14 12.26 6.60 32.13
N PHE A 15 11.51 5.49 32.11
CA PHE A 15 11.56 4.57 31.00
C PHE A 15 10.91 5.31 29.82
N ASP A 16 11.73 5.89 28.95
CA ASP A 16 11.30 6.70 27.79
C ASP A 16 10.65 5.85 26.67
N GLY A 17 10.17 4.65 27.00
CA GLY A 17 9.68 3.67 26.03
C GLY A 17 10.79 3.13 25.15
N ILE A 18 10.44 2.16 24.30
CA ILE A 18 11.22 1.86 23.10
C ILE A 18 11.00 3.06 22.17
N PRO A 19 12.03 3.69 21.57
CA PRO A 19 11.84 4.71 20.55
C PRO A 19 11.03 4.11 19.39
N GLN A 20 9.71 4.26 19.44
CA GLN A 20 8.82 3.83 18.38
C GLN A 20 9.03 4.79 17.23
N ARG A 21 9.26 4.25 16.03
CA ARG A 21 9.07 5.02 14.80
C ARG A 21 7.61 5.46 14.83
N VAL A 22 7.34 6.73 15.14
CA VAL A 22 5.97 7.24 15.16
C VAL A 22 5.58 7.54 13.72
N LEU A 23 5.45 6.48 12.92
CA LEU A 23 4.71 6.55 11.68
C LEU A 23 3.23 6.64 12.05
N PRO A 24 2.44 7.46 11.34
CA PRO A 24 1.00 7.34 11.40
C PRO A 24 0.59 5.92 10.99
N ASP A 25 -0.54 5.46 11.50
CA ASP A 25 -1.10 4.15 11.14
C ASP A 25 -1.25 4.03 9.62
N ASN A 26 -1.09 2.82 9.09
CA ASN A 26 -1.25 2.50 7.67
C ASN A 26 -0.34 3.31 6.73
N CYS A 27 0.86 3.65 7.20
CA CYS A 27 1.88 4.35 6.42
C CYS A 27 3.11 3.47 6.18
N MET A 28 3.65 3.57 4.97
CA MET A 28 4.95 3.05 4.60
C MET A 28 5.90 4.21 4.32
N GLU A 29 7.11 4.15 4.88
CA GLU A 29 8.20 5.07 4.57
C GLU A 29 9.31 4.37 3.78
N TYR A 30 9.90 5.14 2.87
CA TYR A 30 10.99 4.68 2.05
C TYR A 30 12.04 5.76 1.89
N SER A 31 13.30 5.34 1.83
CA SER A 31 14.44 6.23 1.64
C SER A 31 15.40 5.64 0.64
N LEU A 32 15.86 6.50 -0.27
CA LEU A 32 16.78 6.15 -1.33
C LEU A 32 18.04 6.99 -1.16
N ILE A 33 19.19 6.32 -1.12
CA ILE A 33 20.50 6.96 -0.99
C ILE A 33 21.39 6.54 -2.15
N ILE A 34 22.30 7.43 -2.53
CA ILE A 34 23.36 7.12 -3.49
C ILE A 34 24.65 6.92 -2.72
N ILE A 35 25.27 5.77 -2.90
CA ILE A 35 26.57 5.45 -2.32
C ILE A 35 27.62 5.54 -3.41
N ASP A 36 28.32 6.66 -3.42
CA ASP A 36 29.48 6.91 -4.28
C ASP A 36 30.55 7.65 -3.48
N GLN A 37 31.59 6.92 -3.08
CA GLN A 37 32.70 7.44 -2.25
C GLN A 37 33.49 8.56 -2.96
N ALA A 38 33.47 8.61 -4.30
CA ALA A 38 34.25 9.58 -5.06
C ALA A 38 33.51 10.92 -5.23
N SER A 39 32.19 10.92 -5.03
CA SER A 39 31.33 12.08 -5.31
C SER A 39 31.10 12.93 -4.07
N ASP A 40 31.09 14.25 -4.26
CA ASP A 40 30.67 15.18 -3.21
C ASP A 40 29.13 15.23 -3.07
N GLN A 41 28.65 15.91 -2.03
CA GLN A 41 27.22 16.05 -1.75
C GLN A 41 26.45 16.86 -2.82
N THR A 42 27.13 17.69 -3.61
CA THR A 42 26.51 18.44 -4.71
C THR A 42 26.25 17.54 -5.90
N VAL A 43 27.22 16.67 -6.23
CA VAL A 43 27.08 15.64 -7.27
C VAL A 43 26.02 14.62 -6.88
N ILE A 44 26.04 14.14 -5.63
CA ILE A 44 25.02 13.21 -5.09
C ILE A 44 23.62 13.83 -5.20
N ARG A 45 23.47 15.10 -4.83
CA ARG A 45 22.19 15.81 -4.97
C ARG A 45 21.69 15.83 -6.41
N ALA A 46 22.55 16.23 -7.35
CA ALA A 46 22.18 16.30 -8.77
C ALA A 46 21.79 14.92 -9.32
N GLU A 47 22.46 13.86 -8.87
CA GLU A 47 22.12 12.49 -9.26
C GLU A 47 20.79 12.03 -8.64
N LEU A 48 20.53 12.35 -7.37
CA LEU A 48 19.23 12.08 -6.72
C LEU A 48 18.08 12.80 -7.42
N GLU A 49 18.28 14.02 -7.91
CA GLU A 49 17.27 14.73 -8.71
C GLU A 49 16.95 13.98 -10.01
N LYS A 50 17.95 13.39 -10.68
CA LYS A 50 17.71 12.51 -11.84
C LYS A 50 17.01 11.21 -11.46
N VAL A 51 17.36 10.62 -10.32
CA VAL A 51 16.68 9.43 -9.79
C VAL A 51 15.22 9.73 -9.53
N LYS A 52 14.90 10.88 -8.91
CA LYS A 52 13.53 11.33 -8.68
C LYS A 52 12.76 11.44 -10.00
N GLN A 53 13.31 12.13 -11.00
CA GLN A 53 12.66 12.26 -12.32
C GLN A 53 12.44 10.89 -13.00
N THR A 54 13.41 9.98 -12.86
CA THR A 54 13.30 8.61 -13.40
C THR A 54 12.20 7.83 -12.69
N ALA A 55 12.10 7.99 -11.37
CA ALA A 55 11.08 7.36 -10.55
C ALA A 55 9.68 7.90 -10.87
N ASP A 56 9.51 9.23 -10.94
CA ASP A 56 8.24 9.87 -11.28
C ASP A 56 7.72 9.36 -12.63
N LYS A 57 8.59 9.34 -13.66
CA LYS A 57 8.25 8.82 -15.00
C LYS A 57 7.90 7.34 -14.97
N PHE A 58 8.65 6.53 -14.22
CA PHE A 58 8.40 5.09 -14.13
C PHE A 58 7.08 4.79 -13.40
N VAL A 59 6.77 5.52 -12.32
CA VAL A 59 5.48 5.42 -11.62
C VAL A 59 4.34 5.78 -12.56
N GLU A 60 4.42 6.92 -13.26
CA GLU A 60 3.41 7.33 -14.24
C GLU A 60 3.18 6.26 -15.31
N GLU A 61 4.25 5.68 -15.85
CA GLU A 61 4.17 4.65 -16.89
C GLU A 61 3.51 3.35 -16.41
N VAL A 62 3.87 2.86 -15.22
CA VAL A 62 3.37 1.56 -14.72
C VAL A 62 2.02 1.66 -14.00
N THR A 63 1.64 2.86 -13.54
CA THR A 63 0.41 3.09 -12.77
C THR A 63 -0.63 3.95 -13.49
N ALA A 64 -0.47 4.20 -14.79
CA ALA A 64 -1.38 5.02 -15.60
C ALA A 64 -2.87 4.65 -15.45
N ASP A 65 -3.16 3.35 -15.31
CA ASP A 65 -4.50 2.80 -15.15
C ASP A 65 -4.83 2.35 -13.72
N TYR A 66 -3.86 2.45 -12.81
CA TYR A 66 -4.01 2.02 -11.43
C TYR A 66 -4.73 3.09 -10.59
N ILE A 67 -5.44 2.66 -9.56
CA ILE A 67 -6.14 3.56 -8.63
C ILE A 67 -5.56 3.32 -7.24
N TRP A 68 -4.70 4.24 -6.80
CA TRP A 68 -4.19 4.27 -5.44
C TRP A 68 -5.32 4.47 -4.45
N GLN A 69 -5.26 3.79 -3.31
CA GLN A 69 -6.31 3.91 -2.30
C GLN A 69 -6.31 5.31 -1.69
N ARG A 70 -5.14 5.82 -1.29
CA ARG A 70 -4.96 7.17 -0.73
C ARG A 70 -3.89 7.94 -1.50
N ASP A 71 -2.63 7.76 -1.13
CA ASP A 71 -1.51 8.49 -1.73
C ASP A 71 -0.78 7.59 -2.73
N SER A 72 -0.26 8.19 -3.81
CA SER A 72 0.66 7.50 -4.71
C SER A 72 2.08 7.46 -4.13
N LEU A 73 2.98 6.69 -4.75
CA LEU A 73 4.41 6.81 -4.48
C LEU A 73 4.87 8.25 -4.78
N GLN A 74 5.51 8.90 -3.81
CA GLN A 74 6.08 10.25 -3.96
C GLN A 74 7.46 10.30 -3.34
N LEU A 75 8.42 10.88 -4.07
CA LEU A 75 9.79 11.03 -3.61
C LEU A 75 10.14 12.51 -3.52
N GLU A 76 10.64 12.91 -2.36
CA GLU A 76 11.10 14.26 -2.07
C GLU A 76 12.60 14.26 -1.75
N LEU A 77 13.28 15.31 -2.19
CA LEU A 77 14.68 15.51 -1.89
C LEU A 77 14.84 16.04 -0.46
N ALA A 78 15.56 15.30 0.37
CA ALA A 78 15.80 15.64 1.76
C ALA A 78 17.31 15.63 2.09
N LYS A 79 17.70 16.43 3.08
CA LYS A 79 19.06 16.42 3.62
C LYS A 79 19.00 16.02 5.08
N THR A 80 19.75 15.00 5.46
CA THR A 80 19.87 14.55 6.86
C THR A 80 21.31 14.64 7.34
N GLU A 81 21.50 14.72 8.65
CA GLU A 81 22.83 14.70 9.26
C GLU A 81 23.50 13.32 9.16
N ASP A 82 22.70 12.25 9.06
CA ASP A 82 23.19 10.88 9.06
C ASP A 82 23.76 10.43 7.71
N VAL A 83 23.08 10.77 6.61
CA VAL A 83 23.41 10.27 5.26
C VAL A 83 23.64 11.38 4.23
N GLY A 84 23.45 12.65 4.60
CA GLY A 84 23.53 13.77 3.67
C GLY A 84 22.27 13.87 2.80
N TRP A 85 22.44 14.17 1.51
CA TRP A 85 21.32 14.21 0.57
C TRP A 85 20.78 12.80 0.31
N CYS A 86 19.45 12.67 0.34
CA CYS A 86 18.71 11.44 0.03
C CYS A 86 17.36 11.79 -0.60
N LEU A 87 16.69 10.80 -1.20
CA LEU A 87 15.25 10.88 -1.45
C LEU A 87 14.51 10.18 -0.33
N ARG A 88 13.39 10.76 0.08
CA ARG A 88 12.47 10.15 1.06
C ARG A 88 11.06 10.23 0.53
N GLY A 89 10.24 9.29 0.94
CA GLY A 89 8.81 9.35 0.71
C GLY A 89 8.07 8.61 1.80
N ARG A 90 6.81 9.01 1.95
CA ARG A 90 5.84 8.36 2.81
C ARG A 90 4.57 8.20 2.00
N THR A 91 3.98 7.02 2.05
CA THR A 91 2.69 6.76 1.43
C THR A 91 1.76 6.20 2.48
N GLU A 92 0.61 6.84 2.66
CA GLU A 92 -0.51 6.27 3.39
C GLU A 92 -1.24 5.32 2.45
N TYR A 93 -1.25 4.03 2.76
CA TYR A 93 -1.86 2.99 1.91
C TYR A 93 -3.29 2.64 2.34
N GLY A 94 -3.72 3.08 3.53
CA GLY A 94 -5.05 2.78 4.07
C GLY A 94 -5.21 1.27 4.31
N ASP A 95 -6.13 0.64 3.59
CA ASP A 95 -6.38 -0.81 3.67
C ASP A 95 -5.76 -1.58 2.48
N SER A 96 -5.04 -0.89 1.57
CA SER A 96 -4.50 -1.50 0.34
C SER A 96 -3.12 -2.08 0.59
N VAL A 97 -3.08 -3.35 1.00
CA VAL A 97 -1.85 -4.15 1.00
C VAL A 97 -1.22 -4.20 -0.39
N ASP A 98 -2.05 -4.16 -1.44
CA ASP A 98 -1.59 -4.14 -2.84
C ASP A 98 -0.78 -2.87 -3.18
N ASP A 99 -1.11 -1.72 -2.56
CA ASP A 99 -0.38 -0.45 -2.73
C ASP A 99 1.03 -0.57 -2.10
N GLU A 100 1.15 -1.19 -0.92
CA GLU A 100 2.43 -1.44 -0.25
C GLU A 100 3.37 -2.28 -1.14
N TRP A 101 2.88 -3.40 -1.65
CA TRP A 101 3.69 -4.29 -2.50
C TRP A 101 4.02 -3.68 -3.86
N LEU A 102 3.12 -2.85 -4.42
CA LEU A 102 3.40 -2.09 -5.63
C LEU A 102 4.53 -1.09 -5.41
N ILE A 103 4.54 -0.36 -4.28
CA ILE A 103 5.62 0.55 -3.88
C ILE A 103 6.95 -0.21 -3.79
N VAL A 104 6.98 -1.33 -3.07
CA VAL A 104 8.20 -2.15 -2.94
C VAL A 104 8.70 -2.63 -4.30
N TRP A 105 7.80 -3.10 -5.17
CA TRP A 105 8.17 -3.53 -6.52
C TRP A 105 8.79 -2.39 -7.33
N ILE A 106 8.15 -1.21 -7.36
CA ILE A 106 8.63 -0.04 -8.08
C ILE A 106 10.03 0.34 -7.57
N LEU A 107 10.17 0.48 -6.26
CA LEU A 107 11.43 0.85 -5.61
C LEU A 107 12.55 -0.16 -5.89
N ARG A 108 12.24 -1.45 -5.88
CA ARG A 108 13.18 -2.51 -6.27
C ARG A 108 13.60 -2.37 -7.72
N GLU A 109 12.64 -2.19 -8.63
CA GLU A 109 12.92 -2.06 -10.07
C GLU A 109 13.78 -0.84 -10.41
N LEU A 110 13.66 0.27 -9.68
CA LEU A 110 14.53 1.44 -9.84
C LEU A 110 16.02 1.09 -9.60
N THR A 111 16.31 0.14 -8.72
CA THR A 111 17.70 -0.30 -8.45
C THR A 111 18.32 -1.12 -9.59
N ARG A 112 17.54 -1.58 -10.58
CA ARG A 112 18.02 -2.42 -11.69
C ARG A 112 19.12 -1.75 -12.51
N ASN A 113 18.91 -0.48 -12.86
CA ASN A 113 19.80 0.26 -13.76
C ASN A 113 20.66 1.30 -13.01
N LEU A 114 20.30 1.63 -11.78
CA LEU A 114 20.98 2.61 -10.94
C LEU A 114 21.92 1.91 -9.96
N ARG A 115 23.13 1.56 -10.44
CA ARG A 115 24.10 0.71 -9.72
C ARG A 115 24.59 1.26 -8.37
N ASN A 116 24.35 2.52 -8.06
CA ASN A 116 24.76 3.14 -6.79
C ASN A 116 23.55 3.46 -5.90
N LEU A 117 22.33 3.08 -6.31
CA LEU A 117 21.10 3.33 -5.57
C LEU A 117 20.88 2.24 -4.52
N TRP A 118 20.63 2.67 -3.29
CA TRP A 118 20.27 1.81 -2.18
C TRP A 118 18.94 2.27 -1.64
N VAL A 119 18.03 1.32 -1.41
CA VAL A 119 16.68 1.62 -0.96
C VAL A 119 16.41 0.92 0.36
N ARG A 120 15.75 1.63 1.25
CA ARG A 120 15.22 1.09 2.49
C ARG A 120 13.73 1.36 2.54
N VAL A 121 12.95 0.37 2.96
CA VAL A 121 11.50 0.42 3.08
C VAL A 121 11.11 -0.13 4.44
N TYR A 122 10.22 0.56 5.14
CA TYR A 122 9.70 0.16 6.43
C TYR A 122 8.28 0.70 6.63
N ASP A 123 7.51 0.04 7.46
CA ASP A 123 6.15 0.40 7.83
C ASP A 123 6.04 0.59 9.35
N THR A 124 4.80 0.69 9.86
CA THR A 124 4.49 0.82 11.28
C THR A 124 4.94 -0.38 12.11
N ASP A 125 5.06 -1.56 11.50
CA ASP A 125 5.46 -2.81 12.16
C ASP A 125 6.99 -3.02 12.17
N GLY A 126 7.73 -2.24 11.37
CA GLY A 126 9.19 -2.20 11.37
C GLY A 126 9.78 -2.52 10.01
N GLU A 127 10.64 -3.54 9.91
CA GLU A 127 11.23 -3.93 8.63
C GLU A 127 10.24 -4.77 7.81
N PHE A 128 9.35 -4.10 7.07
CA PHE A 128 8.29 -4.67 6.23
C PHE A 128 8.65 -5.99 5.52
N LEU A 129 9.79 -6.02 4.81
CA LEU A 129 10.24 -7.19 4.04
C LEU A 129 10.57 -8.41 4.91
N LEU A 130 11.01 -8.19 6.16
CA LEU A 130 11.35 -9.29 7.06
C LEU A 130 10.10 -9.94 7.67
N ILE A 131 8.96 -9.25 7.66
CA ILE A 131 7.68 -9.82 8.13
C ILE A 131 7.27 -10.97 7.20
N GLU A 132 7.36 -10.76 5.88
CA GLU A 132 7.08 -11.82 4.90
C GLU A 132 8.07 -12.99 5.02
N ALA A 133 9.35 -12.69 5.31
CA ALA A 133 10.40 -13.70 5.46
C ALA A 133 10.56 -14.26 6.89
N ALA A 134 9.62 -14.00 7.81
CA ALA A 134 9.78 -14.25 9.25
C ALA A 134 10.18 -15.71 9.59
N SER A 135 9.70 -16.69 8.82
CA SER A 135 9.95 -18.12 9.03
C SER A 135 11.36 -18.57 8.64
N THR A 136 12.05 -17.81 7.80
CA THR A 136 13.40 -18.15 7.27
C THR A 136 14.50 -17.26 7.82
N LEU A 137 14.15 -16.29 8.69
CA LEU A 137 15.13 -15.38 9.28
C LEU A 137 16.17 -16.14 10.12
N PRO A 138 17.45 -15.76 10.02
CA PRO A 138 18.45 -16.29 10.93
C PRO A 138 18.15 -15.83 12.36
N ARG A 139 18.37 -16.71 13.36
CA ARG A 139 18.02 -16.46 14.78
C ARG A 139 18.50 -15.13 15.37
N TRP A 140 19.57 -14.57 14.81
CA TRP A 140 20.11 -13.30 15.28
C TRP A 140 19.27 -12.11 14.79
N LEU A 141 18.65 -12.19 13.61
CA LEU A 141 17.89 -11.10 12.99
C LEU A 141 16.45 -11.11 13.50
N ASN A 142 16.21 -10.37 14.57
CA ASN A 142 14.92 -10.19 15.20
C ASN A 142 14.48 -8.71 15.17
N PRO A 143 13.21 -8.40 15.47
CA PRO A 143 12.70 -7.02 15.41
C PRO A 143 13.50 -6.02 16.25
N GLU A 144 14.09 -6.43 17.38
CA GLU A 144 14.85 -5.53 18.26
C GLU A 144 16.17 -5.04 17.66
N ILE A 145 16.71 -5.74 16.67
CA ILE A 145 18.01 -5.42 16.08
C ILE A 145 17.98 -5.21 14.56
N ALA A 146 16.85 -5.47 13.89
CA ALA A 146 16.72 -5.43 12.43
C ALA A 146 16.83 -4.01 11.84
N ASP A 147 16.62 -3.00 12.68
CA ASP A 147 16.67 -1.58 12.34
C ASP A 147 17.90 -1.18 11.51
N ASN A 148 17.62 -0.57 10.35
CA ASN A 148 18.61 -0.07 9.40
C ASN A 148 19.57 -1.13 8.82
N ARG A 149 19.24 -2.43 8.94
CA ARG A 149 20.07 -3.53 8.41
C ARG A 149 19.65 -4.02 7.04
N VAL A 150 18.42 -3.78 6.62
CA VAL A 150 17.84 -4.35 5.40
C VAL A 150 17.82 -3.30 4.30
N TRP A 151 18.40 -3.64 3.16
CA TRP A 151 18.55 -2.74 2.02
C TRP A 151 18.28 -3.46 0.70
N ILE A 152 17.58 -2.81 -0.21
CA ILE A 152 17.41 -3.26 -1.59
C ILE A 152 18.48 -2.59 -2.45
N HIS A 153 19.21 -3.40 -3.21
CA HIS A 153 20.26 -2.92 -4.11
C HIS A 153 20.47 -3.88 -5.29
N GLY A 154 20.43 -3.34 -6.51
CA GLY A 154 20.64 -4.12 -7.73
C GLY A 154 19.69 -5.32 -7.83
N LEU A 155 18.42 -5.13 -7.47
CA LEU A 155 17.37 -6.16 -7.36
C LEU A 155 17.53 -7.21 -6.24
N ASN A 156 18.57 -7.10 -5.41
CA ASN A 156 18.85 -8.03 -4.32
C ASN A 156 18.46 -7.43 -2.96
N LEU A 157 18.15 -8.31 -2.00
CA LEU A 157 18.00 -7.98 -0.60
C LEU A 157 19.32 -8.20 0.12
N LEU A 158 19.91 -7.12 0.62
CA LEU A 158 21.18 -7.12 1.33
C LEU A 158 20.96 -6.81 2.80
N ILE A 159 21.58 -7.62 3.65
CA ILE A 159 21.48 -7.53 5.10
C ILE A 159 22.86 -7.20 5.68
N ILE A 160 22.92 -6.22 6.58
CA ILE A 160 24.13 -5.89 7.35
C ILE A 160 24.28 -6.91 8.51
N PRO A 161 25.26 -7.83 8.47
CA PRO A 161 25.44 -8.80 9.55
C PRO A 161 26.07 -8.17 10.80
N LEU A 162 25.98 -8.88 11.93
CA LEU A 162 26.61 -8.45 13.19
C LEU A 162 28.12 -8.25 13.08
N THR A 163 28.81 -9.06 12.27
CA THR A 163 30.26 -8.99 12.07
C THR A 163 30.69 -7.66 11.45
N ALA A 164 30.01 -7.23 10.38
CA ALA A 164 30.27 -5.95 9.72
C ALA A 164 30.09 -4.76 10.68
N ALA A 165 29.01 -4.79 11.48
CA ALA A 165 28.76 -3.79 12.51
C ALA A 165 29.87 -3.75 13.57
N SER A 166 30.37 -4.90 14.00
CA SER A 166 31.36 -4.99 15.07
C SER A 166 32.73 -4.47 14.66
N THR A 167 33.16 -4.83 13.44
CA THR A 167 34.48 -4.47 12.91
C THR A 167 34.62 -2.96 12.71
N LEU A 168 33.57 -2.28 12.23
CA LEU A 168 33.63 -0.86 11.89
C LEU A 168 33.30 0.06 13.07
N ILE A 169 32.52 -0.42 14.05
CA ILE A 169 32.17 0.35 15.25
C ILE A 169 33.23 0.14 16.37
N GLY A 170 34.30 -0.62 16.11
CA GLY A 170 35.41 -0.81 17.04
C GLY A 170 35.04 -1.58 18.31
N ARG A 171 33.99 -2.40 18.26
CA ARG A 171 33.48 -3.15 19.42
C ARG A 171 34.14 -4.52 19.49
N THR A 172 34.67 -4.87 20.65
CA THR A 172 35.46 -6.10 20.91
C THR A 172 34.62 -7.39 20.90
N LYS A 173 33.28 -7.31 20.79
CA LYS A 173 32.38 -8.45 20.61
C LYS A 173 31.25 -8.11 19.63
N PRO A 174 30.78 -9.07 18.82
CA PRO A 174 29.52 -8.95 18.10
C PRO A 174 28.35 -8.93 19.07
N ALA A 175 28.02 -7.72 19.53
CA ALA A 175 26.82 -7.47 20.29
C ALA A 175 25.66 -7.28 19.31
N ALA A 176 24.58 -8.02 19.51
CA ALA A 176 23.32 -7.82 18.82
C ALA A 176 22.71 -6.52 19.37
N HIS A 177 22.88 -5.42 18.63
CA HIS A 177 22.26 -4.14 18.94
C HIS A 177 21.63 -3.56 17.66
N PRO A 178 20.56 -2.75 17.78
CA PRO A 178 20.05 -2.00 16.64
C PRO A 178 21.13 -1.07 16.08
N LEU A 179 21.08 -0.81 14.77
CA LEU A 179 21.96 0.17 14.13
C LEU A 179 21.24 1.51 14.02
N THR A 180 21.97 2.58 14.29
CA THR A 180 21.56 3.91 13.83
C THR A 180 21.70 4.00 12.30
N LEU A 181 20.94 4.91 11.69
CA LEU A 181 21.04 5.14 10.24
C LEU A 181 22.46 5.56 9.83
N LYS A 182 23.13 6.38 10.65
CA LYS A 182 24.52 6.81 10.44
C LYS A 182 25.52 5.65 10.48
N GLU A 183 25.35 4.71 11.42
CA GLU A 183 26.19 3.50 11.50
C GLU A 183 25.97 2.62 10.27
N ALA A 184 24.71 2.37 9.88
CA ALA A 184 24.39 1.60 8.68
C ALA A 184 25.02 2.23 7.43
N TYR A 185 24.87 3.54 7.26
CA TYR A 185 25.47 4.28 6.15
C TYR A 185 27.00 4.20 6.12
N SER A 186 27.67 4.32 7.28
CA SER A 186 29.11 4.14 7.41
C SER A 186 29.56 2.74 6.96
N ILE A 187 28.78 1.70 7.31
CA ILE A 187 29.06 0.33 6.89
C ILE A 187 28.92 0.18 5.37
N LEU A 188 27.82 0.69 4.80
CA LEU A 188 27.54 0.60 3.37
C LEU A 188 28.55 1.39 2.51
N THR A 189 29.06 2.50 3.03
CA THR A 189 30.06 3.34 2.36
C THR A 189 31.48 2.84 2.54
N SER A 190 31.76 1.90 3.45
CA SER A 190 33.10 1.36 3.65
C SER A 190 33.53 0.38 2.55
N ASP A 191 34.83 0.11 2.40
CA ASP A 191 35.34 -0.97 1.54
C ASP A 191 34.89 -2.38 1.98
N SER A 192 34.24 -2.48 3.14
CA SER A 192 33.68 -3.72 3.67
C SER A 192 32.30 -4.07 3.08
N ARG A 193 31.90 -3.51 1.93
CA ARG A 193 30.70 -3.96 1.17
C ARG A 193 30.69 -5.47 0.92
N ALA A 194 31.85 -6.11 0.85
CA ALA A 194 32.01 -7.56 0.78
C ALA A 194 31.45 -8.33 2.00
N LEU A 195 31.12 -7.63 3.10
CA LEU A 195 30.52 -8.21 4.29
C LEU A 195 28.99 -8.19 4.27
N LEU A 196 28.35 -7.54 3.30
CA LEU A 196 26.90 -7.59 3.16
C LEU A 196 26.45 -9.00 2.81
N GLN A 197 25.41 -9.47 3.48
CA GLN A 197 24.89 -10.81 3.29
C GLN A 197 23.65 -10.76 2.41
N ARG A 198 23.69 -11.52 1.31
CA ARG A 198 22.50 -11.91 0.56
C ARG A 198 22.11 -13.32 1.02
N ILE A 199 21.08 -13.40 1.86
CA ILE A 199 20.58 -14.69 2.35
C ILE A 199 19.49 -15.14 1.38
N CYS A 200 19.79 -16.09 0.49
CA CYS A 200 18.91 -16.44 -0.62
C CYS A 200 17.50 -16.84 -0.16
N LEU A 201 17.37 -17.66 0.88
CA LEU A 201 16.05 -18.07 1.41
C LEU A 201 15.25 -16.87 1.97
N VAL A 202 15.91 -15.93 2.64
CA VAL A 202 15.24 -14.73 3.16
C VAL A 202 14.83 -13.82 2.01
N GLU A 203 15.67 -13.66 1.00
CA GLU A 203 15.35 -12.86 -0.18
C GLU A 203 14.21 -13.45 -1.01
N GLU A 204 14.20 -14.78 -1.20
CA GLU A 204 13.15 -15.49 -1.92
C GLU A 204 11.79 -15.29 -1.26
N GLU A 205 11.71 -15.44 0.07
CA GLU A 205 10.47 -15.20 0.83
C GLU A 205 10.12 -13.70 0.89
N ALA A 206 11.07 -12.82 1.16
CA ALA A 206 10.83 -11.38 1.24
C ALA A 206 10.34 -10.76 -0.07
N PHE A 207 10.80 -11.28 -1.21
CA PHE A 207 10.38 -10.84 -2.54
C PHE A 207 9.36 -11.77 -3.20
N TYR A 208 8.86 -12.77 -2.47
CA TYR A 208 7.96 -13.78 -3.00
C TYR A 208 6.75 -13.15 -3.72
N ARG A 209 6.09 -12.16 -3.08
CA ARG A 209 4.95 -11.45 -3.67
C ARG A 209 5.31 -10.59 -4.89
N LEU A 210 6.56 -10.11 -4.96
CA LEU A 210 7.02 -9.27 -6.07
C LEU A 210 7.11 -10.02 -7.40
N GLY A 211 7.17 -11.36 -7.38
CA GLY A 211 7.25 -12.21 -8.57
C GLY A 211 6.06 -12.06 -9.54
N ARG A 212 4.92 -11.56 -9.05
CA ARG A 212 3.70 -11.34 -9.86
C ARG A 212 3.70 -10.01 -10.62
N TYR A 213 4.57 -9.07 -10.26
CA TYR A 213 4.60 -7.77 -10.91
C TYR A 213 5.45 -7.81 -12.21
N PRO A 214 5.05 -7.09 -13.27
CA PRO A 214 4.01 -6.05 -13.29
C PRO A 214 2.57 -6.56 -13.53
N ARG A 215 2.35 -7.86 -13.76
CA ARG A 215 1.03 -8.41 -14.10
C ARG A 215 0.00 -8.15 -13.00
N ALA A 216 0.41 -8.26 -11.74
CA ALA A 216 -0.43 -8.01 -10.56
C ALA A 216 -1.14 -6.65 -10.58
N ILE A 217 -0.52 -5.60 -11.16
CA ILE A 217 -1.10 -4.24 -11.22
C ILE A 217 -2.49 -4.26 -11.87
N GLN A 218 -2.64 -5.03 -12.96
CA GLN A 218 -3.91 -5.17 -13.66
C GLN A 218 -4.84 -6.18 -12.99
N GLU A 219 -4.30 -7.18 -12.30
CA GLU A 219 -5.07 -8.20 -11.59
C GLU A 219 -5.69 -7.69 -10.29
N HIS A 220 -5.16 -6.61 -9.72
CA HIS A 220 -5.75 -5.93 -8.55
C HIS A 220 -6.93 -5.04 -8.92
N LEU A 221 -7.11 -4.73 -10.20
CA LEU A 221 -8.25 -3.98 -10.69
C LEU A 221 -9.47 -4.88 -10.83
N HIS A 222 -10.64 -4.27 -10.63
CA HIS A 222 -11.95 -4.87 -10.81
C HIS A 222 -12.85 -3.90 -11.56
N TYR A 223 -13.64 -4.44 -12.48
CA TYR A 223 -14.62 -3.69 -13.24
C TYR A 223 -16.04 -4.13 -12.86
N ALA A 224 -16.86 -3.18 -12.44
CA ALA A 224 -18.23 -3.43 -12.01
C ALA A 224 -19.23 -2.57 -12.78
N GLU A 225 -20.39 -3.14 -13.09
CA GLU A 225 -21.53 -2.38 -13.59
C GLU A 225 -22.26 -1.73 -12.41
N VAL A 226 -22.42 -0.41 -12.47
CA VAL A 226 -23.08 0.38 -11.42
C VAL A 226 -24.15 1.28 -12.00
N LEU A 227 -25.26 1.44 -11.29
CA LEU A 227 -26.28 2.43 -11.58
C LEU A 227 -26.05 3.67 -10.71
N VAL A 228 -25.59 4.77 -11.30
CA VAL A 228 -25.21 6.01 -10.59
C VAL A 228 -25.93 7.23 -11.17
N PRO A 229 -26.06 8.33 -10.41
CA PRO A 229 -26.49 9.61 -10.99
C PRO A 229 -25.58 10.04 -12.15
N ARG A 230 -26.13 10.69 -13.17
CA ARG A 230 -25.36 11.20 -14.32
C ARG A 230 -24.19 12.11 -13.92
N THR A 231 -24.32 12.84 -12.81
CA THR A 231 -23.22 13.66 -12.26
C THR A 231 -22.07 12.81 -11.72
N CYS A 232 -22.35 11.67 -11.09
CA CYS A 232 -21.32 10.69 -10.72
C CYS A 232 -20.64 10.12 -11.96
N ALA A 233 -21.41 9.73 -12.97
CA ALA A 233 -20.88 9.20 -14.22
C ALA A 233 -19.94 10.19 -14.91
N MET A 234 -20.30 11.47 -14.94
CA MET A 234 -19.45 12.55 -15.43
C MET A 234 -18.12 12.63 -14.65
N VAL A 235 -18.17 12.67 -13.32
CA VAL A 235 -16.96 12.76 -12.49
C VAL A 235 -16.06 11.54 -12.68
N LEU A 236 -16.62 10.34 -12.67
CA LEU A 236 -15.88 9.09 -12.84
C LEU A 236 -15.26 8.93 -14.23
N HIS A 237 -15.89 9.49 -15.26
CA HIS A 237 -15.32 9.48 -16.61
C HIS A 237 -14.12 10.44 -16.74
N GLU A 238 -14.19 11.59 -16.07
CA GLU A 238 -13.18 12.65 -16.15
C GLU A 238 -11.99 12.40 -15.23
N ILE A 239 -12.24 11.86 -14.04
CA ILE A 239 -11.23 11.57 -13.01
C ILE A 239 -11.52 10.21 -12.36
N PRO A 240 -11.23 9.09 -13.06
CA PRO A 240 -11.54 7.74 -12.57
C PRO A 240 -10.98 7.44 -11.17
N GLU A 241 -9.82 8.00 -10.83
CA GLU A 241 -9.16 7.82 -9.53
C GLU A 241 -9.97 8.41 -8.35
N SER A 242 -10.91 9.31 -8.61
CA SER A 242 -11.78 9.90 -7.58
C SER A 242 -12.67 8.87 -6.88
N ILE A 243 -12.88 7.70 -7.50
CA ILE A 243 -13.63 6.60 -6.90
C ILE A 243 -13.03 6.18 -5.56
N ALA A 244 -11.70 6.18 -5.41
CA ALA A 244 -11.05 5.79 -4.15
C ALA A 244 -11.46 6.73 -3.00
N ALA A 245 -11.49 8.03 -3.26
CA ALA A 245 -11.90 9.04 -2.28
C ALA A 245 -13.37 8.92 -1.91
N ALA A 246 -14.23 8.66 -2.90
CA ALA A 246 -15.66 8.47 -2.66
C ALA A 246 -15.96 7.19 -1.87
N VAL A 247 -15.30 6.09 -2.22
CA VAL A 247 -15.43 4.81 -1.52
C VAL A 247 -14.97 4.94 -0.08
N GLU A 248 -13.82 5.57 0.17
CA GLU A 248 -13.33 5.79 1.52
C GLU A 248 -14.28 6.69 2.34
N ALA A 249 -14.74 7.80 1.77
CA ALA A 249 -15.69 8.69 2.44
C ALA A 249 -16.98 7.95 2.83
N PHE A 250 -17.41 7.00 2.00
CA PHE A 250 -18.51 6.11 2.35
C PHE A 250 -18.13 5.08 3.41
N TYR A 251 -16.99 4.40 3.26
CA TYR A 251 -16.57 3.31 4.14
C TYR A 251 -16.31 3.79 5.58
N LEU A 252 -15.64 4.94 5.72
CA LEU A 252 -15.27 5.57 6.99
C LEU A 252 -16.29 6.61 7.48
N ARG A 253 -17.51 6.62 6.92
CA ARG A 253 -18.57 7.58 7.27
C ARG A 253 -18.88 7.56 8.76
N ASP A 254 -19.17 8.74 9.29
CA ASP A 254 -19.57 8.98 10.67
C ASP A 254 -21.00 9.59 10.73
N PRO A 255 -21.61 9.73 11.91
CA PRO A 255 -22.94 10.35 12.04
C PRO A 255 -23.03 11.81 11.55
N VAL A 256 -21.90 12.52 11.39
CA VAL A 256 -21.86 13.92 10.96
C VAL A 256 -21.90 13.99 9.43
N SER A 257 -21.02 13.26 8.76
CA SER A 257 -20.98 13.10 7.30
C SER A 257 -22.29 12.53 6.76
N LEU A 258 -22.95 11.60 7.45
CA LEU A 258 -24.26 11.07 7.07
C LEU A 258 -25.35 12.15 6.93
N LYS A 259 -25.25 13.30 7.62
CA LYS A 259 -26.24 14.39 7.51
C LYS A 259 -26.29 15.00 6.11
N SER A 260 -25.18 14.94 5.36
CA SER A 260 -25.11 15.41 3.97
C SER A 260 -26.05 14.63 3.04
N LEU A 261 -26.34 13.37 3.37
CA LEU A 261 -27.18 12.48 2.58
C LEU A 261 -28.67 12.83 2.61
N ASN A 262 -29.09 13.69 3.55
CA ASN A 262 -30.48 14.15 3.61
C ASN A 262 -30.85 15.04 2.42
N SER A 263 -29.90 15.84 1.92
CA SER A 263 -30.13 16.76 0.80
C SER A 263 -29.66 16.20 -0.54
N MET A 264 -28.56 15.42 -0.55
CA MET A 264 -27.89 14.91 -1.77
C MET A 264 -27.88 15.94 -2.92
N ASN A 265 -27.29 17.11 -2.67
CA ASN A 265 -27.42 18.26 -3.57
C ASN A 265 -26.63 18.07 -4.87
N HIS A 266 -25.48 17.40 -4.79
CA HIS A 266 -24.53 17.27 -5.89
C HIS A 266 -24.74 15.96 -6.66
N PHE A 267 -25.05 14.89 -5.93
CA PHE A 267 -25.27 13.54 -6.46
C PHE A 267 -26.65 12.99 -6.10
N PRO A 268 -27.75 13.68 -6.47
CA PRO A 268 -29.10 13.23 -6.15
C PRO A 268 -29.43 11.92 -6.88
N PRO A 269 -30.26 11.04 -6.29
CA PRO A 269 -30.63 9.77 -6.90
C PRO A 269 -31.74 9.98 -7.95
N ARG A 270 -31.39 10.70 -9.02
CA ARG A 270 -32.22 11.02 -10.18
C ARG A 270 -31.35 10.98 -11.43
N ASP A 271 -31.99 10.80 -12.58
CA ASP A 271 -31.28 10.75 -13.87
C ASP A 271 -30.12 9.73 -13.81
N MET A 272 -30.51 8.51 -13.42
CA MET A 272 -29.57 7.41 -13.16
C MET A 272 -29.15 6.78 -14.48
N VAL A 273 -27.85 6.50 -14.61
CA VAL A 273 -27.23 5.92 -15.80
C VAL A 273 -26.39 4.73 -15.40
N THR A 274 -26.36 3.71 -16.26
CA THR A 274 -25.58 2.49 -16.04
C THR A 274 -24.23 2.60 -16.73
N ILE A 275 -23.16 2.49 -15.95
CA ILE A 275 -21.79 2.58 -16.44
C ILE A 275 -20.93 1.44 -15.87
N SER A 276 -19.84 1.15 -16.57
CA SER A 276 -18.77 0.29 -16.08
C SER A 276 -17.75 1.15 -15.35
N VAL A 277 -17.51 0.90 -14.06
CA VAL A 277 -16.48 1.58 -13.27
C VAL A 277 -15.28 0.69 -13.02
N ARG A 278 -14.09 1.29 -13.01
CA ARG A 278 -12.83 0.66 -12.63
C ARG A 278 -12.48 1.07 -11.21
N LEU A 279 -12.12 0.11 -10.37
CA LEU A 279 -11.63 0.30 -9.00
C LEU A 279 -10.72 -0.86 -8.61
N THR A 280 -9.98 -0.76 -7.52
CA THR A 280 -9.26 -1.92 -6.99
C THR A 280 -10.24 -2.89 -6.33
N LYS A 281 -9.83 -4.17 -6.23
CA LYS A 281 -10.58 -5.20 -5.51
C LYS A 281 -10.86 -4.80 -4.05
N VAL A 282 -9.91 -4.15 -3.38
CA VAL A 282 -10.09 -3.64 -2.01
C VAL A 282 -11.23 -2.61 -1.96
N LEU A 283 -11.22 -1.61 -2.84
CA LEU A 283 -12.28 -0.60 -2.91
C LEU A 283 -13.65 -1.24 -3.21
N TYR A 284 -13.69 -2.26 -4.07
CA TYR A 284 -14.92 -2.98 -4.37
C TYR A 284 -15.45 -3.74 -3.15
N ALA A 285 -14.56 -4.43 -2.43
CA ALA A 285 -14.90 -5.15 -1.20
C ALA A 285 -15.40 -4.20 -0.10
N GLN A 286 -14.77 -3.02 0.05
CA GLN A 286 -15.21 -1.97 0.97
C GLN A 286 -16.62 -1.47 0.62
N LEU A 287 -16.95 -1.30 -0.65
CA LEU A 287 -18.32 -0.95 -1.05
C LEU A 287 -19.29 -2.09 -0.77
N LYS A 288 -18.96 -3.32 -1.19
CA LYS A 288 -19.88 -4.47 -1.18
C LYS A 288 -20.20 -4.96 0.24
N SER A 289 -19.22 -4.98 1.13
CA SER A 289 -19.32 -5.49 2.51
C SER A 289 -20.21 -4.65 3.44
N GLN A 290 -20.49 -3.39 3.08
CA GLN A 290 -21.23 -2.48 3.94
C GLN A 290 -22.73 -2.73 3.88
N THR A 291 -23.40 -2.87 5.03
CA THR A 291 -24.86 -2.77 5.11
C THR A 291 -25.26 -1.30 5.16
N PHE A 292 -26.06 -0.86 4.21
CA PHE A 292 -26.49 0.53 4.11
C PHE A 292 -27.86 0.61 3.46
N GLU A 293 -28.78 1.33 4.11
CA GLU A 293 -30.09 1.65 3.57
C GLU A 293 -30.00 3.01 2.85
N PRO A 294 -30.22 3.05 1.53
CA PRO A 294 -30.24 4.29 0.78
C PRO A 294 -31.23 5.31 1.34
N PRO A 295 -30.89 6.61 1.32
CA PRO A 295 -31.86 7.65 1.65
C PRO A 295 -33.04 7.60 0.67
N SER A 296 -34.25 7.37 1.20
CA SER A 296 -35.50 7.40 0.44
C SER A 296 -36.00 8.84 0.32
N ARG A 297 -36.26 9.32 -0.90
CA ARG A 297 -36.72 10.70 -1.12
C ARG A 297 -38.12 10.97 -0.56
N ASP A 298 -38.97 9.94 -0.48
CA ASP A 298 -40.41 10.11 -0.24
C ASP A 298 -40.91 9.42 1.04
N GLY A 299 -40.01 8.85 1.86
CA GLY A 299 -40.40 8.05 3.02
C GLY A 299 -41.17 6.77 2.66
N SER A 300 -41.27 6.43 1.37
CA SER A 300 -41.85 5.18 0.89
C SER A 300 -40.86 4.05 1.16
N LYS A 301 -41.35 3.03 1.87
CA LYS A 301 -40.64 1.77 2.20
C LYS A 301 -40.70 0.75 1.06
N ASP A 302 -40.77 1.20 -0.19
CA ASP A 302 -40.85 0.29 -1.35
C ASP A 302 -39.45 0.05 -1.90
N SER A 303 -38.62 -0.68 -1.15
CA SER A 303 -37.24 -1.03 -1.50
C SER A 303 -37.03 -2.51 -1.83
N SER A 304 -38.09 -3.29 -2.03
CA SER A 304 -37.99 -4.76 -2.13
C SER A 304 -37.53 -5.32 -3.48
N ASN A 305 -37.26 -4.50 -4.51
CA ASN A 305 -36.93 -5.00 -5.85
C ASN A 305 -35.87 -4.19 -6.61
N VAL A 306 -35.04 -3.46 -5.88
CA VAL A 306 -33.96 -2.64 -6.43
C VAL A 306 -32.76 -3.57 -6.71
N PRO A 307 -32.34 -3.80 -7.97
CA PRO A 307 -31.25 -4.74 -8.31
C PRO A 307 -29.95 -4.43 -7.54
N ASN A 308 -29.08 -5.43 -7.30
CA ASN A 308 -27.78 -5.22 -6.62
C ASN A 308 -26.94 -4.06 -7.21
N ALA A 309 -27.00 -3.84 -8.53
CA ALA A 309 -26.34 -2.73 -9.23
C ALA A 309 -26.78 -1.33 -8.72
N ASN A 310 -28.01 -1.22 -8.22
CA ASN A 310 -28.54 0.01 -7.62
C ASN A 310 -27.98 0.23 -6.21
N VAL A 311 -27.51 -0.81 -5.52
CA VAL A 311 -26.97 -0.68 -4.17
C VAL A 311 -25.54 -0.15 -4.21
N ILE A 312 -24.67 -0.73 -5.04
CA ILE A 312 -23.26 -0.29 -5.15
C ILE A 312 -23.18 1.13 -5.72
N GLY A 313 -23.92 1.41 -6.80
CA GLY A 313 -23.93 2.73 -7.41
C GLY A 313 -24.51 3.81 -6.47
N MET A 314 -25.50 3.48 -5.66
CA MET A 314 -26.02 4.38 -4.63
C MET A 314 -25.01 4.62 -3.50
N ARG A 315 -24.32 3.58 -3.01
CA ARG A 315 -23.25 3.73 -2.01
C ARG A 315 -22.17 4.67 -2.53
N LEU A 316 -21.80 4.53 -3.81
CA LEU A 316 -20.84 5.39 -4.47
C LEU A 316 -21.35 6.85 -4.57
N ALA A 317 -22.61 7.07 -4.95
CA ALA A 317 -23.21 8.39 -4.97
C ALA A 317 -23.22 9.06 -3.58
N CYS A 318 -23.58 8.31 -2.54
CA CYS A 318 -23.50 8.79 -1.16
C CYS A 318 -22.06 9.11 -0.75
N GLY A 319 -21.09 8.28 -1.15
CA GLY A 319 -19.67 8.52 -0.93
C GLY A 319 -19.19 9.84 -1.54
N PHE A 320 -19.55 10.10 -2.79
CA PHE A 320 -19.25 11.37 -3.45
C PHE A 320 -19.92 12.57 -2.78
N GLU A 321 -21.18 12.44 -2.35
CA GLU A 321 -21.88 13.51 -1.63
C GLU A 321 -21.19 13.84 -0.29
N MET A 322 -20.80 12.82 0.47
CA MET A 322 -20.07 12.99 1.73
C MET A 322 -18.69 13.60 1.49
N LEU A 323 -17.98 13.16 0.45
CA LEU A 323 -16.65 13.65 0.07
C LEU A 323 -16.65 15.17 -0.22
N VAL A 324 -17.65 15.67 -0.94
CA VAL A 324 -17.70 17.10 -1.32
C VAL A 324 -18.40 17.98 -0.29
N SER A 325 -19.04 17.38 0.72
CA SER A 325 -19.74 18.10 1.78
C SER A 325 -18.75 18.85 2.67
N ASP A 326 -19.18 20.03 3.17
CA ASP A 326 -18.39 20.78 4.16
C ASP A 326 -18.32 20.08 5.52
N ASN A 327 -19.12 19.01 5.71
CA ASN A 327 -19.09 18.12 6.87
C ASN A 327 -18.26 16.85 6.62
N ALA A 328 -17.33 16.87 5.65
CA ALA A 328 -16.46 15.74 5.37
C ALA A 328 -15.68 15.32 6.63
N ALA A 329 -15.48 14.01 6.78
CA ALA A 329 -14.95 13.46 8.00
C ALA A 329 -13.45 13.79 8.16
N PRO A 330 -12.97 14.24 9.34
CA PRO A 330 -11.57 14.65 9.53
C PRO A 330 -10.54 13.56 9.22
N GLN A 331 -10.92 12.29 9.37
CA GLN A 331 -10.10 11.11 9.08
C GLN A 331 -9.76 10.93 7.58
N ILE A 332 -10.26 11.80 6.71
CA ILE A 332 -10.02 11.79 5.26
C ILE A 332 -9.08 12.95 4.85
N SER A 333 -8.57 13.73 5.81
CA SER A 333 -7.84 14.98 5.56
C SER A 333 -6.36 14.77 5.18
N SER A 334 -6.10 14.28 3.98
CA SER A 334 -4.77 14.38 3.34
C SER A 334 -4.74 15.47 2.27
N GLU A 335 -3.57 16.03 1.96
CA GLU A 335 -3.41 17.04 0.89
C GLU A 335 -3.89 16.49 -0.47
N ALA A 336 -3.63 15.21 -0.75
CA ALA A 336 -4.11 14.53 -1.95
C ALA A 336 -5.65 14.49 -2.00
N ARG A 337 -6.30 14.24 -0.86
CA ARG A 337 -7.77 14.23 -0.74
C ARG A 337 -8.37 15.61 -0.90
N GLU A 338 -7.79 16.65 -0.32
CA GLU A 338 -8.23 18.03 -0.50
C GLU A 338 -8.15 18.47 -1.97
N ASN A 339 -7.04 18.12 -2.65
CA ASN A 339 -6.88 18.35 -4.08
C ASN A 339 -7.96 17.60 -4.88
N MET A 340 -8.23 16.33 -4.54
CA MET A 340 -9.28 15.54 -5.18
C MET A 340 -10.66 16.19 -5.03
N VAL A 341 -11.03 16.65 -3.83
CA VAL A 341 -12.29 17.37 -3.58
C VAL A 341 -12.37 18.63 -4.45
N GLY A 342 -11.28 19.39 -4.55
CA GLY A 342 -11.18 20.57 -5.42
C GLY A 342 -11.45 20.24 -6.89
N ARG A 343 -10.84 19.15 -7.40
CA ARG A 343 -11.04 18.66 -8.79
C ARG A 343 -12.48 18.21 -9.03
N VAL A 344 -13.09 17.47 -8.10
CA VAL A 344 -14.49 17.04 -8.20
C VAL A 344 -15.42 18.27 -8.23
N LYS A 345 -15.26 19.21 -7.29
CA LYS A 345 -16.05 20.46 -7.26
C LYS A 345 -15.88 21.28 -8.56
N HIS A 346 -14.67 21.33 -9.11
CA HIS A 346 -14.40 22.01 -10.37
C HIS A 346 -15.16 21.40 -11.56
N ILE A 347 -15.20 20.07 -11.66
CA ILE A 347 -15.95 19.35 -12.70
C ILE A 347 -17.45 19.65 -12.56
N LEU A 348 -17.99 19.55 -11.34
CA LEU A 348 -19.41 19.82 -11.07
C LEU A 348 -19.84 21.24 -11.45
N GLN A 349 -18.95 22.22 -11.34
CA GLN A 349 -19.25 23.62 -11.65
C GLN A 349 -19.11 23.97 -13.14
N ARG A 350 -18.21 23.29 -13.88
CA ARG A 350 -17.79 23.72 -15.22
C ARG A 350 -18.23 22.80 -16.35
N LYS A 351 -18.50 21.52 -16.07
CA LYS A 351 -18.85 20.54 -17.10
C LYS A 351 -20.36 20.32 -17.15
N THR A 352 -20.86 20.13 -18.35
CA THR A 352 -22.23 19.69 -18.58
C THR A 352 -22.31 18.17 -18.49
N PRO A 353 -23.31 17.61 -17.81
CA PRO A 353 -23.50 16.17 -17.75
C PRO A 353 -23.60 15.55 -19.16
N PRO A 354 -22.97 14.39 -19.41
CA PRO A 354 -22.96 13.76 -20.72
C PRO A 354 -24.33 13.19 -21.09
N THR A 355 -24.66 13.22 -22.37
CA THR A 355 -25.89 12.63 -22.96
C THR A 355 -25.89 11.12 -22.92
N ASP A 356 -27.05 10.50 -23.14
CA ASP A 356 -27.16 9.03 -23.19
C ASP A 356 -26.38 8.44 -24.36
N GLU A 357 -26.33 9.14 -25.49
CA GLU A 357 -25.52 8.78 -26.65
C GLU A 357 -24.03 8.76 -26.31
N GLU A 358 -23.52 9.78 -25.62
CA GLU A 358 -22.13 9.84 -25.18
C GLU A 358 -21.79 8.70 -24.21
N ILE A 359 -22.65 8.45 -23.21
CA ILE A 359 -22.46 7.37 -22.24
C ILE A 359 -22.49 5.99 -22.91
N SER A 360 -23.37 5.81 -23.91
CA SER A 360 -23.48 4.54 -24.65
C SER A 360 -22.21 4.18 -25.43
N ALA A 361 -21.39 5.18 -25.77
CA ALA A 361 -20.12 5.00 -26.47
C ALA A 361 -18.95 4.65 -25.53
N TRP A 362 -19.15 4.72 -24.20
CA TRP A 362 -18.09 4.42 -23.24
C TRP A 362 -17.76 2.92 -23.17
N PRO A 363 -16.50 2.56 -22.89
CA PRO A 363 -16.12 1.15 -22.71
C PRO A 363 -16.94 0.46 -21.61
N ARG A 364 -17.45 -0.74 -21.90
CA ARG A 364 -18.10 -1.60 -20.91
C ARG A 364 -17.27 -2.86 -20.68
N ARG A 365 -16.82 -3.02 -19.43
CA ARG A 365 -16.18 -4.24 -18.94
C ARG A 365 -16.80 -4.59 -17.60
N ILE A 366 -17.05 -5.87 -17.36
CA ILE A 366 -17.60 -6.37 -16.10
C ILE A 366 -16.81 -7.62 -15.77
N ASP A 367 -16.17 -7.63 -14.62
CA ASP A 367 -15.42 -8.78 -14.14
C ASP A 367 -16.29 -9.64 -13.21
N GLY A 368 -15.94 -10.93 -13.11
CA GLY A 368 -16.54 -11.82 -12.13
C GLY A 368 -16.17 -11.47 -10.68
N GLU A 369 -16.97 -11.96 -9.74
CA GLU A 369 -16.81 -11.72 -8.31
C GLU A 369 -16.19 -12.91 -7.56
N ASP A 370 -15.81 -13.98 -8.27
CA ASP A 370 -15.34 -15.25 -7.71
C ASP A 370 -14.13 -15.09 -6.77
N TRP A 371 -13.37 -14.01 -6.91
CA TRP A 371 -12.24 -13.67 -6.03
C TRP A 371 -12.66 -13.27 -4.60
N LEU A 372 -13.94 -12.99 -4.36
CA LEU A 372 -14.49 -12.75 -3.02
C LEU A 372 -14.82 -14.05 -2.28
N ASP A 373 -14.94 -15.17 -2.99
CA ASP A 373 -15.33 -16.44 -2.40
C ASP A 373 -14.12 -17.13 -1.76
N ILE A 374 -14.22 -17.39 -0.46
CA ILE A 374 -13.22 -18.16 0.28
C ILE A 374 -13.55 -19.64 0.13
N ASN A 375 -12.66 -20.39 -0.51
CA ASN A 375 -12.72 -21.84 -0.47
C ASN A 375 -12.22 -22.34 0.89
N TYR A 376 -13.15 -22.67 1.79
CA TYR A 376 -12.86 -23.13 3.15
C TYR A 376 -12.00 -24.41 3.18
N GLU A 377 -12.15 -25.32 2.23
CA GLU A 377 -11.33 -26.54 2.16
C GLU A 377 -9.87 -26.21 1.83
N GLU A 378 -9.65 -25.24 0.95
CA GLU A 378 -8.31 -24.75 0.60
C GLU A 378 -7.67 -23.99 1.78
N LEU A 379 -8.46 -23.15 2.46
CA LEU A 379 -8.02 -22.42 3.65
C LEU A 379 -7.60 -23.39 4.77
N GLU A 380 -8.41 -24.41 5.07
CA GLU A 380 -8.10 -25.43 6.08
C GLU A 380 -6.86 -26.25 5.70
N ARG A 381 -6.70 -26.61 4.43
CA ARG A 381 -5.50 -27.30 3.93
C ARG A 381 -4.23 -26.45 4.11
N ASN A 382 -4.32 -25.15 3.87
CA ASN A 382 -3.18 -24.24 4.01
C ASN A 382 -2.85 -23.97 5.50
N LEU A 383 -3.86 -23.87 6.37
CA LEU A 383 -3.68 -23.66 7.81
C LEU A 383 -3.15 -24.91 8.54
N SER A 384 -3.50 -26.11 8.08
CA SER A 384 -3.09 -27.37 8.71
C SER A 384 -1.65 -27.80 8.41
N GLY A 385 -0.91 -27.04 7.58
CA GLY A 385 0.46 -27.40 7.16
C GLY A 385 0.52 -28.78 6.46
N GLY A 386 -0.61 -29.21 5.89
CA GLY A 386 -0.86 -30.59 5.48
C GLY A 386 -0.14 -30.99 4.20
N ASN A 387 1.07 -31.52 4.36
CA ASN A 387 1.81 -32.27 3.35
C ASN A 387 0.99 -33.50 2.91
N VAL A 388 0.33 -33.47 1.75
CA VAL A 388 -0.27 -34.68 1.15
C VAL A 388 0.05 -34.77 -0.35
N SER A 389 0.69 -35.88 -0.68
CA SER A 389 0.98 -36.41 -2.01
C SER A 389 -0.22 -36.36 -2.96
N THR A 390 -0.01 -35.85 -4.17
CA THR A 390 -0.93 -35.99 -5.31
C THR A 390 -1.24 -37.46 -5.57
N PRO A 391 -2.53 -37.88 -5.62
CA PRO A 391 -2.87 -39.19 -6.13
C PRO A 391 -2.72 -39.17 -7.65
N SER A 392 -1.97 -40.13 -8.17
CA SER A 392 -1.92 -40.49 -9.58
C SER A 392 -3.30 -40.96 -10.07
N GLY A 393 -3.87 -40.34 -11.11
CA GLY A 393 -5.00 -40.95 -11.84
C GLY A 393 -5.88 -40.02 -12.67
N SER A 394 -5.64 -40.02 -13.99
CA SER A 394 -6.56 -39.79 -15.13
C SER A 394 -7.31 -38.45 -15.33
N SER A 395 -6.83 -37.72 -16.35
CA SER A 395 -7.56 -37.13 -17.50
C SER A 395 -8.77 -36.20 -17.27
N GLY A 396 -8.57 -34.93 -17.62
CA GLY A 396 -9.64 -33.98 -17.98
C GLY A 396 -9.15 -32.55 -17.80
N GLY A 397 -9.03 -31.78 -18.89
CA GLY A 397 -8.42 -30.45 -18.89
C GLY A 397 -9.08 -29.48 -17.92
N ALA A 398 -8.28 -28.85 -17.06
CA ALA A 398 -8.65 -27.71 -16.25
C ALA A 398 -7.46 -26.76 -16.19
N GLU A 399 -7.73 -25.48 -16.47
CA GLU A 399 -6.77 -24.39 -16.43
C GLU A 399 -6.08 -24.31 -15.06
N LYS A 400 -4.78 -24.02 -15.07
CA LYS A 400 -4.00 -23.75 -13.86
C LYS A 400 -4.52 -22.47 -13.23
N VAL A 401 -5.33 -22.58 -12.19
CA VAL A 401 -5.60 -21.48 -11.26
C VAL A 401 -4.37 -21.37 -10.35
N GLU A 402 -3.61 -20.28 -10.50
CA GLU A 402 -2.52 -19.92 -9.59
C GLU A 402 -3.13 -19.55 -8.23
N SER A 403 -2.76 -20.27 -7.17
CA SER A 403 -3.26 -20.06 -5.81
C SER A 403 -2.77 -18.70 -5.28
N GLY A 404 -3.71 -17.91 -4.76
CA GLY A 404 -3.47 -16.55 -4.24
C GLY A 404 -2.62 -16.49 -2.96
N TRP A 405 -2.36 -17.63 -2.30
CA TRP A 405 -1.60 -17.73 -1.06
C TRP A 405 -0.57 -18.85 -1.20
N GLY A 406 0.73 -18.52 -1.02
CA GLY A 406 1.85 -19.47 -1.01
C GLY A 406 1.98 -20.34 -2.27
N ASP A 407 2.85 -19.94 -3.21
CA ASP A 407 3.11 -20.68 -4.43
C ASP A 407 3.78 -22.01 -4.08
N LYS A 408 3.27 -23.09 -4.67
CA LYS A 408 3.81 -24.45 -4.53
C LYS A 408 5.26 -24.53 -5.02
N GLN A 409 5.76 -23.54 -5.76
CA GLN A 409 7.18 -23.40 -6.08
C GLN A 409 8.07 -23.15 -4.86
N ALA A 410 7.62 -22.39 -3.85
CA ALA A 410 8.36 -22.21 -2.60
C ALA A 410 8.42 -23.53 -1.81
N GLU A 411 7.30 -24.27 -1.75
CA GLU A 411 7.27 -25.62 -1.16
C GLU A 411 8.16 -26.63 -1.90
N ALA A 412 8.25 -26.55 -3.23
CA ALA A 412 9.05 -27.48 -4.04
C ALA A 412 10.56 -27.26 -3.85
N THR A 413 10.99 -26.02 -3.56
CA THR A 413 12.39 -25.68 -3.27
C THR A 413 12.78 -26.14 -1.86
N LEU A 414 11.87 -26.03 -0.88
CA LEU A 414 12.03 -26.60 0.47
C LEU A 414 12.10 -28.14 0.47
N LYS A 415 11.45 -28.81 -0.49
CA LYS A 415 11.45 -30.29 -0.62
C LYS A 415 12.73 -30.89 -1.20
N LYS A 416 13.69 -30.08 -1.66
CA LYS A 416 14.96 -30.57 -2.26
C LYS A 416 16.21 -30.35 -1.39
N MET A 417 16.05 -29.91 -0.14
CA MET A 417 17.15 -29.88 0.85
C MET A 417 17.07 -31.05 1.83
#